data_AF-D6U5J2-F1
#
_entry.id   AF-D6U5J2-F1
#
_cell.length_a   1.000
_cell.length_b   1.000
_cell.length_c   1.000
_cell.angle_alpha   90.00
_cell.angle_beta   90.00
_cell.angle_gamma   90.00
#
_symmetry.space_group_name_H-M   'P 1'
#
loop_
_entity.id
_entity.type
_entity.pdbx_description
1 polymer ?
#
loop_
_entity_poly.entity_id
_entity_poly.type
_entity_poly.pdbx_seq_one_letter_code
_entity_poly.pdbx_strand_id
1 'polypeptide(L)'
;MKQEELTARGCLHTFEYEKGSRYACRMTHPLWSNWSLWQANPARFDTVCYKELIVTGTNASVPEAWPRALELLRLGLVKSEAMVSGIWPLQDWQDAFAKVQEKGALKVLMA
;
A
#
# COMPACT_ATOMS: atom_id res chain seq x y z
N MET A 1 -1.15 33.65 1.38
CA MET A 1 -1.14 32.18 1.25
C MET A 1 -1.51 31.60 2.60
N LYS A 2 -2.58 30.81 2.69
CA LYS A 2 -2.94 30.08 3.90
C LYS A 2 -2.63 28.60 3.64
N GLN A 3 -1.70 28.04 4.40
CA GLN A 3 -1.55 26.60 4.54
C GLN A 3 -2.74 26.11 5.37
N GLU A 4 -3.48 25.12 4.88
CA GLU A 4 -4.49 24.42 5.67
C GLU A 4 -4.00 22.99 5.86
N GLU A 5 -3.69 22.62 7.11
CA GLU A 5 -3.45 21.25 7.51
C GLU A 5 -4.79 20.52 7.55
N LEU A 6 -5.04 19.64 6.58
CA LEU A 6 -6.14 18.68 6.66
C LEU A 6 -5.60 17.38 7.25
N THR A 7 -5.79 17.19 8.55
CA THR A 7 -5.52 15.91 9.21
C THR A 7 -6.60 14.91 8.80
N ALA A 8 -6.28 13.98 7.90
CA ALA A 8 -7.15 12.86 7.60
C ALA A 8 -7.26 11.96 8.85
N ARG A 9 -8.46 11.90 9.47
CA ARG A 9 -8.70 11.07 10.66
C ARG A 9 -8.28 9.62 10.38
N GLY A 10 -7.40 9.08 11.23
CA GLY A 10 -6.93 7.69 11.16
C GLY A 10 -5.59 7.49 10.43
N CYS A 11 -4.97 8.53 9.88
CA CYS A 11 -3.62 8.42 9.35
C CYS A 11 -2.58 9.00 10.32
N LEU A 12 -1.55 8.22 10.65
CA LEU A 12 -0.41 8.62 11.49
C LEU A 12 0.58 9.56 10.76
N HIS A 13 0.26 9.99 9.53
CA HIS A 13 1.09 10.86 8.71
C HIS A 13 0.33 12.11 8.29
N THR A 14 0.99 13.26 8.45
CA THR A 14 0.58 14.55 7.88
C THR A 14 0.80 14.52 6.37
N PHE A 15 -0.25 14.79 5.60
CA PHE A 15 -0.17 14.90 4.15
C PHE A 15 -0.07 16.38 3.76
N GLU A 16 1.04 16.79 3.16
CA GLU A 16 1.16 18.11 2.55
C GLU A 16 0.55 18.08 1.15
N TYR A 17 -0.41 18.97 0.90
CA TYR A 17 -1.00 19.20 -0.41
C TYR A 17 -0.56 20.57 -0.95
N GLU A 18 0.16 20.58 -2.07
CA GLU A 18 0.43 21.82 -2.81
C GLU A 18 -0.77 22.20 -3.69
N LYS A 19 -1.24 23.43 -3.53
CA LYS A 19 -2.36 23.99 -4.29
C LYS A 19 -1.90 24.29 -5.73
N GLY A 20 -2.04 23.32 -6.64
CA GLY A 20 -1.71 23.45 -8.06
C GLY A 20 -1.15 22.17 -8.69
N SER A 21 -0.66 21.25 -7.87
CA SER A 21 -0.07 19.97 -8.30
C SER A 21 -1.15 18.89 -8.15
N ARG A 22 -1.75 18.49 -9.28
CA ARG A 22 -2.75 17.42 -9.34
C ARG A 22 -2.18 16.13 -8.71
N TYR A 23 -2.65 15.81 -7.51
CA TYR A 23 -2.60 14.50 -6.85
C TYR A 23 -1.21 13.84 -6.78
N ALA A 24 -0.28 14.44 -6.02
CA ALA A 24 0.97 13.77 -5.65
C ALA A 24 1.04 13.64 -4.12
N CYS A 25 0.94 12.41 -3.61
CA CYS A 25 1.31 12.10 -2.24
C CYS A 25 2.83 11.92 -2.20
N ARG A 26 3.56 12.93 -1.73
CA ARG A 26 5.01 12.85 -1.57
C ARG A 26 5.34 12.30 -0.18
N MET A 27 5.66 11.00 -0.09
CA MET A 27 6.29 10.45 1.12
C MET A 27 7.77 10.86 1.15
N THR A 28 8.18 11.62 2.16
CA THR A 28 9.51 12.28 2.21
C THR A 28 10.59 11.49 2.97
N HIS A 29 10.33 10.23 3.36
CA HIS A 29 11.28 9.47 4.18
C HIS A 29 12.43 8.85 3.33
N PRO A 30 13.71 9.05 3.70
CA PRO A 30 14.88 8.73 2.85
C PRO A 30 15.07 7.24 2.53
N LEU A 31 14.61 6.32 3.38
CA LEU A 31 14.61 4.87 3.13
C LEU A 31 13.62 4.39 2.04
N TRP A 32 12.74 5.27 1.57
CA TRP A 32 11.62 4.95 0.68
C TRP A 32 11.73 5.67 -0.68
N SER A 33 12.91 6.19 -0.98
CA SER A 33 13.19 7.13 -2.07
C SER A 33 13.31 6.50 -3.47
N ASN A 34 13.39 5.17 -3.58
CA ASN A 34 13.56 4.48 -4.87
C ASN A 34 12.25 4.01 -5.54
N TRP A 35 11.08 4.50 -5.10
CA TRP A 35 9.79 4.18 -5.72
C TRP A 35 9.41 5.23 -6.78
N SER A 36 10.18 5.28 -7.87
CA SER A 36 9.89 6.08 -9.08
C SER A 36 8.63 5.64 -9.84
N LEU A 37 7.86 4.69 -9.30
CA LEU A 37 6.67 4.09 -9.91
C LEU A 37 5.33 4.71 -9.48
N TRP A 38 5.30 5.57 -8.45
CA TRP A 38 4.14 6.40 -8.17
C TRP A 38 4.26 7.73 -8.92
N GLN A 39 4.40 7.64 -10.24
CA GLN A 39 4.11 8.79 -11.08
C GLN A 39 2.64 9.14 -10.86
N ALA A 40 2.33 10.43 -10.73
CA ALA A 40 0.96 10.90 -10.74
C ALA A 40 0.30 10.39 -12.03
N ASN A 41 -0.45 9.29 -11.95
CA ASN A 41 -1.26 8.82 -13.05
C ASN A 41 -2.50 9.71 -13.03
N PRO A 42 -2.67 10.65 -13.98
CA PRO A 42 -3.83 11.51 -13.98
C PRO A 42 -5.05 10.66 -14.30
N ALA A 43 -5.76 10.21 -13.26
CA ALA A 43 -7.07 9.61 -13.43
C ALA A 43 -7.95 10.60 -14.22
N ARG A 44 -8.63 10.11 -15.27
CA ARG A 44 -9.59 10.90 -16.04
C ARG A 44 -10.86 11.10 -15.23
N PHE A 45 -10.85 12.09 -14.35
CA PHE A 45 -11.98 12.41 -13.47
C PHE A 45 -13.23 12.85 -14.24
N ASP A 46 -13.07 13.32 -15.48
CA ASP A 46 -14.16 13.51 -16.45
C ASP A 46 -14.94 12.21 -16.68
N THR A 47 -14.25 11.10 -16.89
CA THR A 47 -14.85 9.78 -17.12
C THR A 47 -15.44 9.19 -15.84
N VAL A 48 -14.77 9.43 -14.70
CA VAL A 48 -15.30 9.06 -13.37
C VAL A 48 -16.63 9.76 -13.11
N CYS A 49 -16.72 11.06 -13.43
CA CYS A 49 -17.95 11.84 -13.29
C CYS A 49 -19.04 11.35 -14.26
N TYR A 50 -18.71 11.20 -15.54
CA TYR A 50 -19.68 10.79 -16.56
C TYR A 50 -20.28 9.40 -16.31
N LYS A 51 -19.50 8.49 -15.73
CA LYS A 51 -19.93 7.13 -15.39
C LYS A 51 -20.30 6.95 -13.92
N GLU A 52 -20.34 8.04 -13.16
CA GLU A 52 -20.66 8.05 -11.73
C GLU A 52 -19.85 7.01 -10.91
N LEU A 53 -18.56 6.87 -11.23
CA LEU A 53 -17.69 5.89 -10.58
C LEU A 53 -17.26 6.36 -9.20
N ILE A 54 -17.19 5.43 -8.25
CA ILE A 54 -16.66 5.67 -6.90
C ILE A 54 -15.15 5.40 -6.91
N VAL A 55 -14.36 6.38 -6.47
CA VAL A 55 -12.91 6.23 -6.28
C VAL A 55 -12.62 6.25 -4.78
N THR A 56 -12.06 5.15 -4.26
CA THR A 56 -11.73 5.00 -2.85
C THR A 56 -10.23 4.72 -2.69
N GLY A 57 -9.54 5.57 -1.93
CA GLY A 57 -8.19 5.28 -1.46
C GLY A 57 -8.24 4.34 -0.26
N THR A 58 -7.33 3.39 -0.20
CA THR A 58 -7.16 2.51 0.97
C THR A 58 -5.71 2.55 1.42
N ASN A 59 -5.48 2.47 2.72
CA ASN A 59 -4.15 2.34 3.30
C ASN A 59 -4.21 1.37 4.46
N ALA A 60 -3.44 0.28 4.35
CA ALA A 60 -3.41 -0.80 5.32
C ALA A 60 -4.80 -1.35 5.68
N SER A 61 -4.89 -2.07 6.79
CA SER A 61 -6.14 -2.58 7.36
C SER A 61 -6.36 -1.97 8.74
N VAL A 62 -7.63 -1.80 9.12
CA VAL A 62 -8.01 -1.35 10.46
C VAL A 62 -8.06 -2.53 11.42
N PRO A 63 -7.79 -2.34 12.74
CA PRO A 63 -7.80 -3.42 13.73
C PRO A 63 -9.10 -4.24 13.74
N GLU A 64 -10.24 -3.60 13.51
CA GLU A 64 -11.56 -4.25 13.49
C GLU A 64 -11.71 -5.25 12.33
N ALA A 65 -10.89 -5.14 11.27
CA ALA A 65 -10.89 -6.08 10.17
C ALA A 65 -10.14 -7.39 10.48
N TRP A 66 -9.28 -7.39 11.51
CA TRP A 66 -8.40 -8.53 11.80
C TRP A 66 -9.14 -9.76 12.29
N PRO A 67 -10.12 -9.68 13.23
CA PRO A 67 -10.90 -10.84 13.63
C PRO A 67 -11.62 -11.49 12.44
N ARG A 68 -12.12 -10.68 11.51
CA ARG A 68 -12.75 -11.19 10.28
C ARG A 68 -11.76 -11.89 9.37
N ALA A 69 -10.57 -11.33 9.17
CA ALA A 69 -9.52 -11.95 8.37
C ALA A 69 -9.10 -13.31 8.96
N LEU A 70 -8.90 -13.38 10.29
CA LEU A 70 -8.55 -14.61 10.99
C LEU A 70 -9.66 -15.66 10.89
N GLU A 71 -10.93 -15.27 10.99
CA GLU A 71 -12.05 -16.20 10.83
C GLU A 71 -12.10 -16.78 9.40
N LEU A 72 -11.84 -15.97 8.37
CA LEU A 72 -11.77 -16.44 6.99
C LEU A 72 -10.63 -17.46 6.78
N LEU A 73 -9.48 -17.24 7.43
CA LEU A 73 -8.37 -18.19 7.43
C LEU A 73 -8.75 -19.48 8.16
N ARG A 74 -9.34 -19.36 9.36
CA ARG A 74 -9.79 -20.51 10.18
C ARG A 74 -10.79 -21.40 9.45
N LEU A 75 -11.72 -20.78 8.71
CA LEU A 75 -12.72 -21.49 7.91
C LEU A 75 -12.17 -22.05 6.60
N GLY A 76 -10.90 -21.79 6.26
CA GLY A 76 -10.29 -22.23 5.00
C GLY A 76 -10.87 -21.55 3.76
N LEU A 77 -11.62 -20.46 3.93
CA LEU A 77 -12.23 -19.68 2.85
C LEU A 77 -11.17 -18.84 2.11
N VAL A 78 -10.06 -18.55 2.76
CA VAL A 78 -8.89 -17.90 2.19
C VAL A 78 -7.68 -18.82 2.37
N LYS A 79 -7.02 -19.18 1.27
CA LYS A 79 -5.82 -20.03 1.25
C LYS A 79 -4.56 -19.17 1.12
N SER A 80 -4.14 -18.54 2.22
CA SER A 80 -3.01 -17.61 2.21
C SER A 80 -1.67 -18.29 1.92
N GLU A 81 -1.54 -19.57 2.23
CA GLU A 81 -0.33 -20.38 2.05
C GLU A 81 0.08 -20.46 0.58
N ALA A 82 -0.91 -20.48 -0.33
CA ALA A 82 -0.66 -20.54 -1.77
C ALA A 82 0.03 -19.28 -2.32
N MET A 83 0.02 -18.16 -1.57
CA MET A 83 0.73 -16.95 -1.96
C MET A 83 2.22 -17.01 -1.60
N VAL A 84 2.60 -17.86 -0.65
CA VAL A 84 3.99 -17.98 -0.17
C VAL A 84 4.83 -18.61 -1.27
N SER A 85 5.66 -17.79 -1.91
CA SER A 85 6.55 -18.20 -2.99
C SER A 85 7.93 -18.66 -2.50
N GLY A 86 8.19 -18.58 -1.20
CA GLY A 86 9.41 -19.14 -0.60
C GLY A 86 9.51 -18.89 0.90
N ILE A 87 10.34 -19.70 1.55
CA ILE A 87 10.63 -19.63 2.98
C ILE A 87 12.16 -19.60 3.13
N TRP A 88 12.67 -18.60 3.84
CA TRP A 88 14.09 -18.41 4.11
C TRP A 88 14.37 -18.56 5.60
N PRO A 89 15.54 -19.09 5.99
CA PRO A 89 16.06 -18.91 7.34
C PRO A 89 16.20 -17.41 7.66
N LEU A 90 16.00 -17.04 8.92
CA LEU A 90 16.14 -15.65 9.36
C LEU A 90 17.52 -15.04 9.04
N GLN A 91 18.57 -15.86 8.98
CA GLN A 91 19.93 -15.43 8.65
C GLN A 91 20.07 -14.95 7.21
N ASP A 92 19.22 -15.45 6.30
CA ASP A 92 19.27 -15.20 4.86
C ASP A 92 18.26 -14.11 4.44
N TRP A 93 17.94 -13.18 5.34
CA TRP A 93 16.92 -12.16 5.08
C TRP A 93 17.31 -11.28 3.89
N GLN A 94 18.60 -10.95 3.69
CA GLN A 94 19.04 -10.13 2.55
C GLN A 94 18.67 -10.80 1.21
N ASP A 95 18.86 -12.11 1.11
CA ASP A 95 18.55 -12.87 -0.10
C ASP A 95 17.04 -12.93 -0.35
N ALA A 96 16.24 -13.10 0.71
CA ALA A 96 14.78 -13.06 0.63
C ALA A 96 14.29 -11.70 0.10
N PHE A 97 14.86 -10.59 0.60
CA PHE A 97 14.51 -9.24 0.14
C PHE A 97 14.96 -8.98 -1.30
N ALA A 98 16.18 -9.40 -1.68
CA ALA A 98 16.67 -9.29 -3.05
C ALA A 98 15.72 -10.02 -4.03
N LYS A 99 15.25 -11.22 -3.66
CA LYS A 99 14.33 -12.00 -4.48
C LYS A 99 12.99 -11.30 -4.73
N VAL A 100 12.47 -10.58 -3.74
CA VAL A 100 11.24 -9.77 -3.89
C VAL A 100 11.51 -8.55 -4.78
N GLN A 101 12.64 -7.86 -4.60
CA GLN A 101 13.00 -6.68 -5.40
C GLN A 101 13.18 -7.01 -6.89
N GLU A 102 13.77 -8.17 -7.18
CA GLU A 102 13.92 -8.69 -8.54
C GLU A 102 12.61 -9.21 -9.15
N LYS A 103 11.48 -9.12 -8.42
CA LYS A 103 10.17 -9.68 -8.80
C LYS A 103 10.22 -11.20 -9.02
N GLY A 104 11.17 -11.88 -8.40
CA GLY A 104 11.34 -13.33 -8.45
C GLY A 104 10.55 -14.09 -7.37
N ALA A 105 9.87 -13.37 -6.48
CA ALA A 105 9.00 -13.90 -5.42
C ALA A 105 7.77 -12.99 -5.24
N LEU A 106 6.62 -13.61 -4.92
CA LEU A 106 5.35 -12.93 -4.64
C LEU A 106 5.21 -12.56 -3.15
N LYS A 107 5.35 -13.54 -2.26
CA LYS A 107 5.32 -13.37 -0.80
C LYS A 107 6.34 -14.30 -0.17
N VAL A 108 7.23 -13.73 0.65
CA VAL A 108 8.28 -14.47 1.33
C VAL A 108 7.97 -14.58 2.82
N LEU A 109 8.31 -15.72 3.41
CA LEU A 109 8.32 -15.91 4.85
C LEU A 109 9.75 -16.10 5.34
N MET A 110 10.00 -15.66 6.57
CA MET A 110 11.25 -15.87 7.28
C MET A 110 10.94 -16.68 8.53
N ALA A 111 11.63 -17.79 8.70
CA ALA A 111 11.42 -18.74 9.79
C ALA A 111 12.73 -19.08 10.49
#